data_AF-A0A932YTF4-F1
#
_entry.id   AF-A0A932YTF4-F1
#
_cell.length_a   1.000
_cell.length_b   1.000
_cell.length_c   1.000
_cell.angle_alpha   90.00
_cell.angle_beta   90.00
_cell.angle_gamma   90.00
#
_symmetry.space_group_name_H-M   'P 1'
#
loop_
_entity.id
_entity.type
_entity.pdbx_description
1 polymer ?
#
loop_
_entity_poly.entity_id
_entity_poly.type
_entity_poly.pdbx_seq_one_letter_code
_entity_poly.pdbx_strand_id
1 'polypeptide(L)' 'MTKIIQQNDKILYQCEECGFHYEDKGQAEKCEAWCKEHHSCNIEITASAIENKVG' A
#
# COMPACT_ATOMS: atom_id res chain seq x y z
N MET A 1 -5.34 2.40 -9.09
CA MET A 1 -6.63 2.02 -8.52
C MET A 1 -6.33 0.93 -7.51
N THR A 2 -6.45 1.26 -6.23
CA THR A 2 -6.04 0.35 -5.16
C THR A 2 -7.14 -0.69 -4.94
N LYS A 3 -6.73 -1.90 -4.56
CA LYS A 3 -7.66 -2.97 -4.23
C LYS A 3 -8.08 -2.87 -2.77
N ILE A 4 -9.38 -2.91 -2.49
CA ILE A 4 -9.90 -2.91 -1.13
C ILE A 4 -9.94 -4.35 -0.62
N ILE A 5 -9.43 -4.58 0.59
CA ILE A 5 -9.38 -5.89 1.24
C ILE A 5 -9.95 -5.76 2.64
N GLN A 6 -10.74 -6.74 3.06
CA GLN A 6 -11.20 -6.84 4.45
C GLN A 6 -10.39 -7.93 5.16
N GLN A 7 -9.63 -7.57 6.18
CA GLN A 7 -8.80 -8.48 6.97
C GLN A 7 -9.01 -8.19 8.47
N ASN A 8 -9.39 -9.21 9.25
CA ASN A 8 -9.63 -9.09 10.71
C ASN A 8 -10.54 -7.90 11.07
N ASP A 9 -11.68 -7.77 10.38
CA ASP A 9 -12.66 -6.68 10.53
C ASP A 9 -12.14 -5.26 10.20
N LYS A 10 -10.93 -5.13 9.64
CA LYS A 10 -10.39 -3.88 9.13
C LYS A 10 -10.47 -3.83 7.61
N ILE A 11 -10.74 -2.63 7.09
CA ILE A 11 -10.63 -2.32 5.67
C ILE A 11 -9.19 -1.87 5.40
N LEU A 12 -8.53 -2.55 4.48
CA LEU A 12 -7.19 -2.27 4.01
C LEU A 12 -7.21 -1.94 2.52
N TYR A 13 -6.25 -1.15 2.09
CA TYR A 13 -6.04 -0.76 0.71
C TYR A 13 -4.71 -1.32 0.25
N GLN A 14 -4.76 -2.20 -0.75
CA GLN A 14 -3.60 -2.85 -1.34
C GLN A 14 -3.19 -2.13 -2.62
N CYS A 15 -1.89 -1.88 -2.76
CA CYS A 15 -1.29 -1.51 -4.03
C CYS A 15 -1.26 -2.74 -4.96
N GLU A 16 -1.87 -2.64 -6.15
CA GLU A 16 -1.93 -3.76 -7.10
C GLU A 16 -0.56 -4.07 -7.75
N GLU A 17 0.37 -3.12 -7.77
CA GLU A 17 1.69 -3.30 -8.41
C GLU A 17 2.67 -4.07 -7.51
N CYS A 18 2.71 -3.74 -6.21
CA CYS A 18 3.70 -4.27 -5.27
C CYS A 18 3.11 -5.13 -4.16
N GLY A 19 1.78 -5.12 -3.99
CA GLY A 19 1.07 -5.96 -3.01
C GLY A 19 1.04 -5.43 -1.58
N PHE A 20 1.72 -4.33 -1.26
CA PHE A 20 1.72 -3.73 0.09
C PHE A 20 0.34 -3.27 0.53
N HIS A 21 0.06 -3.40 1.83
CA HIS A 21 -1.21 -3.03 2.44
C HIS A 21 -1.11 -1.77 3.29
N TYR A 22 -2.14 -0.93 3.19
CA TYR A 22 -2.24 0.32 3.91
C TYR A 22 -3.61 0.45 4.58
N GLU A 23 -3.64 1.05 5.77
CA GLU A 23 -4.91 1.40 6.45
C GLU A 23 -5.55 2.66 5.84
N ASP A 24 -4.75 3.50 5.18
CA ASP A 24 -5.18 4.72 4.50
C ASP A 24 -5.20 4.53 2.98
N LYS A 25 -6.31 4.93 2.35
CA LYS A 25 -6.49 4.84 0.90
C LYS A 25 -5.49 5.73 0.15
N GLY A 26 -5.24 6.94 0.65
CA GLY A 26 -4.34 7.89 0.00
C GLY A 26 -2.88 7.40 -0.05
N GLN A 27 -2.43 6.70 0.99
CA GLN A 27 -1.12 6.05 1.02
C GLN A 27 -1.01 4.93 -0.01
N ALA A 28 -2.03 4.07 -0.12
CA ALA A 28 -2.07 3.04 -1.15
C ALA A 28 -2.08 3.65 -2.56
N GLU A 29 -2.87 4.72 -2.78
CA GLU A 29 -2.95 5.38 -4.09
C GLU A 29 -1.62 6.05 -4.47
N LYS A 30 -0.95 6.69 -3.51
CA LYS A 30 0.40 7.23 -3.71
C LYS A 30 1.42 6.13 -4.03
N CYS A 31 1.34 5.00 -3.31
CA CYS A 31 2.21 3.85 -3.56
C CYS A 31 2.03 3.32 -4.99
N GLU A 32 0.78 3.16 -5.42
CA GLU A 32 0.48 2.65 -6.75
C GLU A 32 0.85 3.61 -7.88
N ALA A 33 0.59 4.91 -7.70
CA ALA A 33 1.02 5.94 -8.65
C ALA A 33 2.54 5.93 -8.82
N TRP A 34 3.29 5.86 -7.71
CA TRP A 34 4.74 5.75 -7.76
C TRP A 34 5.22 4.45 -8.42
N CYS A 35 4.64 3.30 -8.05
CA CYS A 35 5.02 2.01 -8.62
C CYS A 35 4.79 1.98 -10.14
N LYS A 36 3.69 2.57 -10.63
CA LYS A 36 3.38 2.66 -12.07
C LYS A 36 4.33 3.58 -12.82
N GLU A 37 4.74 4.68 -12.21
CA GLU A 37 5.64 5.67 -12.84
C GLU A 37 7.10 5.21 -12.83
N HIS A 38 7.56 4.63 -11.72
CA HIS A 38 8.97 4.30 -11.51
C HIS A 38 9.31 2.82 -11.61
N HIS A 39 8.31 1.93 -11.75
CA HIS A 39 8.48 0.47 -11.73
C HIS A 39 9.26 -0.04 -10.51
N SER A 40 9.17 0.67 -9.39
CA SER A 40 9.84 0.39 -8.12
C SER A 40 9.03 0.95 -6.96
N CYS A 41 9.27 0.46 -5.75
CA CYS A 41 8.61 0.97 -4.55
C CYS A 41 9.34 2.19 -3.96
N ASN A 42 8.59 3.18 -3.47
CA ASN A 42 9.15 4.29 -2.71
C ASN A 42 9.30 3.91 -1.23
N ILE A 43 10.52 4.02 -0.69
CA ILE A 43 10.83 3.62 0.69
C ILE A 43 10.00 4.39 1.71
N GLU A 44 9.84 5.71 1.53
CA GLU A 44 9.07 6.56 2.45
C GLU A 44 7.59 6.19 2.47
N ILE A 45 7.02 5.84 1.30
CA ILE A 45 5.63 5.37 1.21
C ILE A 45 5.51 3.98 1.83
N THR A 46 6.43 3.06 1.53
CA THR A 46 6.40 1.70 2.08
C THR A 46 6.62 1.66 3.59
N ALA A 47 7.28 2.65 4.20
CA ALA A 47 7.47 2.71 5.65
C ALA A 47 6.14 2.71 6.43
N SER A 48 5.06 3.22 5.82
CA SER A 48 3.72 3.18 6.40
C SER A 48 2.94 1.90 6.12
N ALA A 49 3.46 1.00 5.28
CA ALA A 49 2.82 -0.26 4.98
C ALA A 49 2.75 -1.14 6.24
N ILE A 50 1.66 -1.88 6.37
CA ILE A 50 1.38 -2.70 7.56
C ILE A 50 2.47 -3.76 7.75
N GLU A 51 2.99 -4.29 6.66
CA GLU A 51 4.08 -5.27 6.61
C GLU A 51 5.36 -4.76 7.28
N ASN A 52 5.60 -3.43 7.27
CA ASN A 52 6.75 -2.83 7.92
C ASN A 52 6.49 -2.42 9.38
N LYS A 53 5.24 -2.51 9.86
CA LYS A 53 4.89 -2.23 11.27
C LYS A 53 5.04 -3.45 12.18
N VAL A 54 5.24 -4.64 11.62
CA VAL A 54 5.44 -5.87 12.40
C VAL A 54 6.95 -6.10 12.54
N GLY A 55 7.53 -5.43 13.53
CA GLY A 55 8.87 -5.69 14.06
C GLY A 55 8.76 -6.03 15.54
#